data_AF-A0A5X6IWY8-F1
#
_entry.id   AF-A0A5X6IWY8-F1
#
_cell.length_a   1.000
_cell.length_b   1.000
_cell.length_c   1.000
_cell.angle_alpha   90.00
_cell.angle_beta   90.00
_cell.angle_gamma   90.00
#
_symmetry.space_group_name_H-M   'P 1'
#
loop_
_entity.id
_entity.type
_entity.pdbx_description
1 polymer ?
#
loop_
_entity_poly.entity_id
_entity_poly.type
_entity_poly.pdbx_seq_one_letter_code
_entity_poly.pdbx_strand_id
1 'polypeptide(L)'
;MIRGDGGKLYDDFRDKQVVAIGWSQLAPYVKPGCSREQLFTRYQELEPQTKPGTVRSGASQVWRFVNEMQKGDWAITYSPSNRTYLIGKIASDFEFHAEWLEDGMGIARKVKWNAEEIKRDSLSDATRNTLGSTLTVFQVPDFAVNELVQGKKPVSDVVPEVPVSGGEDEVVSNPLRDMEMIAFEGIKDRINRLDWDEMQNLVAGVLRSMGYKTQVSPAGADRGKDIIASPDGFGFENPRIIVEVKHRREQMSSQQIRSFIGGRHKDDRGLYVSTGGFSKDARYEADRSTIPLTLWTLDDLVRALVENYEQVDIETKLLVPLKKTYLPA
;
A
#
# COMPACT_ATOMS: atom_id res chain seq x y z
N MET A 1 12.57 -6.22 7.57
CA MET A 1 11.46 -5.35 7.14
C MET A 1 10.33 -5.45 8.14
N ILE A 2 9.69 -4.32 8.44
CA ILE A 2 8.55 -4.21 9.34
C ILE A 2 7.41 -3.50 8.59
N ARG A 3 6.29 -4.21 8.41
CA ARG A 3 5.09 -3.69 7.75
C ARG A 3 3.88 -3.82 8.67
N GLY A 4 3.73 -2.84 9.58
CA GLY A 4 2.57 -2.77 10.46
C GLY A 4 1.28 -2.49 9.68
N ASP A 5 0.25 -3.32 9.90
CA ASP A 5 -1.06 -3.27 9.24
C ASP A 5 -0.98 -3.00 7.72
N GLY A 6 -0.19 -3.81 7.01
CA GLY A 6 -0.05 -3.69 5.55
C GLY A 6 0.66 -2.42 5.07
N GLY A 7 1.29 -1.66 5.97
CA GLY A 7 2.02 -0.41 5.68
C GLY A 7 1.25 0.85 6.06
N LYS A 8 0.05 0.72 6.65
CA LYS A 8 -0.73 1.89 7.12
C LYS A 8 -0.03 2.67 8.22
N LEU A 9 0.78 2.00 9.05
CA LEU A 9 1.53 2.62 10.14
C LEU A 9 2.82 3.33 9.67
N TYR A 10 3.04 3.48 8.36
CA TYR A 10 4.24 4.10 7.80
C TYR A 10 4.48 5.52 8.33
N ASP A 11 3.45 6.38 8.29
CA ASP A 11 3.57 7.77 8.75
C ASP A 11 3.79 7.82 10.27
N ASP A 12 3.09 6.99 11.05
CA ASP A 12 3.31 6.88 12.50
C ASP A 12 4.75 6.44 12.83
N PHE A 13 5.29 5.48 12.10
CA PHE A 13 6.66 5.01 12.25
C PHE A 13 7.67 6.13 11.99
N ARG A 14 7.48 6.91 10.92
CA ARG A 14 8.32 8.05 10.59
C ARG A 14 8.22 9.13 11.68
N ASP A 15 7.00 9.54 12.01
CA ASP A 15 6.75 10.70 12.86
C ASP A 15 7.13 10.43 14.32
N LYS A 16 6.85 9.23 14.83
CA LYS A 16 7.25 8.78 16.18
C LYS A 16 8.70 8.25 16.25
N GLN A 17 9.40 8.12 15.13
CA GLN A 17 10.75 7.54 15.03
C GLN A 17 10.83 6.12 15.62
N VAL A 18 9.87 5.26 15.23
CA VAL A 18 9.76 3.88 15.70
C VAL A 18 9.45 2.91 14.57
N VAL A 19 9.68 1.62 14.79
CA VAL A 19 8.91 0.55 14.14
C VAL A 19 8.13 -0.19 15.22
N ALA A 20 6.92 -0.64 14.90
CA ALA A 20 6.08 -1.32 15.87
C ALA A 20 5.20 -2.41 15.25
N ILE A 21 4.63 -3.27 16.09
CA ILE A 21 3.73 -4.35 15.71
C ILE A 21 2.52 -4.47 16.67
N GLY A 22 1.40 -4.97 16.15
CA GLY A 22 0.06 -4.76 16.72
C GLY A 22 -0.66 -5.97 17.29
N TRP A 23 0.04 -7.03 17.70
CA TRP A 23 -0.55 -8.18 18.41
C TRP A 23 -1.06 -7.78 19.81
N SER A 24 -2.05 -6.89 19.89
CA SER A 24 -2.39 -6.12 21.09
C SER A 24 -2.82 -6.97 22.29
N GLN A 25 -3.50 -8.09 22.06
CA GLN A 25 -3.84 -9.01 23.16
C GLN A 25 -2.60 -9.74 23.72
N LEU A 26 -1.64 -10.08 22.84
CA LEU A 26 -0.42 -10.78 23.21
C LEU A 26 0.63 -9.83 23.81
N ALA A 27 0.69 -8.59 23.32
CA ALA A 27 1.73 -7.59 23.64
C ALA A 27 2.05 -7.44 25.14
N PRO A 28 1.06 -7.40 26.07
CA PRO A 28 1.34 -7.30 27.51
C PRO A 28 2.13 -8.48 28.10
N TYR A 29 2.15 -9.62 27.41
CA TYR A 29 2.81 -10.86 27.87
C TYR A 29 4.17 -11.10 27.22
N VAL A 30 4.56 -10.23 26.28
CA VAL A 30 5.79 -10.36 25.51
C VAL A 30 6.96 -9.80 26.32
N LYS A 31 8.02 -10.59 26.45
CA LYS A 31 9.26 -10.20 27.13
C LYS A 31 10.47 -10.85 26.46
N PRO A 32 11.69 -10.28 26.61
CA PRO A 32 12.86 -10.87 25.98
C PRO A 32 13.17 -12.22 26.62
N GLY A 33 13.60 -13.18 25.81
CA GLY A 33 13.90 -14.55 26.24
C GLY A 33 12.70 -15.51 26.25
N CYS A 34 11.49 -15.06 25.93
CA CYS A 34 10.37 -15.99 25.68
C CYS A 34 10.68 -16.90 24.49
N SER A 35 10.36 -18.19 24.60
CA SER A 35 10.45 -19.13 23.46
C SER A 35 9.29 -18.91 22.48
N ARG A 36 9.45 -19.42 21.25
CA ARG A 36 8.37 -19.38 20.24
C ARG A 36 7.14 -20.14 20.71
N GLU A 37 7.34 -21.29 21.35
CA GLU A 37 6.27 -22.15 21.89
C GLU A 37 5.52 -21.43 23.01
N GLN A 38 6.22 -20.73 23.90
CA GLN A 38 5.58 -19.95 24.97
C GLN A 38 4.68 -18.86 24.39
N LEU A 39 5.15 -18.14 23.37
CA LEU A 39 4.35 -17.13 22.68
C LEU A 39 3.19 -17.75 21.91
N PHE A 40 3.39 -18.88 21.25
CA PHE A 40 2.34 -19.62 20.54
C PHE A 40 1.24 -20.06 21.48
N THR A 41 1.58 -20.77 22.57
CA THR A 41 0.61 -21.24 23.57
C THR A 41 -0.16 -20.07 24.15
N ARG A 42 0.54 -19.00 24.54
CA ARG A 42 -0.12 -17.82 25.10
C ARG A 42 -1.05 -17.14 24.10
N TYR A 43 -0.63 -17.05 22.85
CA TYR A 43 -1.45 -16.42 21.81
C TYR A 43 -2.70 -17.28 21.48
N GLN A 44 -2.57 -18.61 21.42
CA GLN A 44 -3.69 -19.52 21.19
C GLN A 44 -4.73 -19.48 22.33
N GLU A 45 -4.29 -19.31 23.59
CA GLU A 45 -5.17 -19.13 24.74
C GLU A 45 -5.97 -17.82 24.67
N LEU A 46 -5.33 -16.74 24.22
CA LEU A 46 -5.96 -15.41 24.10
C LEU A 46 -6.93 -15.35 22.92
N GLU A 47 -6.62 -16.04 21.82
CA GLU A 47 -7.48 -16.12 20.64
C GLU A 47 -7.81 -17.57 20.24
N PRO A 48 -8.70 -18.27 20.98
CA PRO A 48 -9.03 -19.68 20.71
C PRO A 48 -9.66 -19.94 19.35
N GLN A 49 -10.26 -18.91 18.74
CA GLN A 49 -10.92 -19.00 17.43
C GLN A 49 -9.95 -18.84 16.25
N THR A 50 -8.73 -18.34 16.50
CA THR A 50 -7.73 -18.13 15.46
C THR A 50 -7.10 -19.46 15.07
N LYS A 51 -6.97 -19.71 13.77
CA LYS A 51 -6.39 -20.95 13.23
C LYS A 51 -4.96 -21.15 13.75
N PRO A 52 -4.55 -22.36 14.15
CA PRO A 52 -3.21 -22.60 14.72
C PRO A 52 -2.05 -22.13 13.83
N GLY A 53 -2.16 -22.28 12.51
CA GLY A 53 -1.13 -21.79 11.58
C GLY A 53 -0.96 -20.26 11.63
N THR A 54 -2.06 -19.51 11.78
CA THR A 54 -2.04 -18.05 11.94
C THR A 54 -1.42 -17.64 13.27
N VAL A 55 -1.79 -18.34 14.36
CA VAL A 55 -1.20 -18.11 15.69
C VAL A 55 0.30 -18.37 15.67
N ARG A 56 0.74 -19.48 15.06
CA ARG A 56 2.17 -19.84 14.92
C ARG A 56 2.94 -18.78 14.12
N SER A 57 2.40 -18.35 12.99
CA SER A 57 3.00 -17.30 12.17
C SER A 57 3.12 -15.97 12.94
N GLY A 58 2.06 -15.57 13.65
CA GLY A 58 2.06 -14.35 14.46
C GLY A 58 3.03 -14.40 15.63
N ALA A 59 3.01 -15.50 16.40
CA ALA A 59 3.92 -15.71 17.53
C ALA A 59 5.38 -15.70 17.08
N SER A 60 5.70 -16.32 15.93
CA SER A 60 7.06 -16.30 15.39
C SER A 60 7.49 -14.90 14.96
N GLN A 61 6.63 -14.11 14.30
CA GLN A 61 6.95 -12.72 13.95
C GLN A 61 7.19 -11.82 15.17
N VAL A 62 6.38 -11.97 16.22
CA VAL A 62 6.59 -11.30 17.51
C VAL A 62 7.92 -11.74 18.12
N TRP A 63 8.21 -13.04 18.11
CA TRP A 63 9.46 -13.59 18.63
C TRP A 63 10.69 -12.99 17.93
N ARG A 64 10.68 -12.91 16.59
CA ARG A 64 11.78 -12.32 15.80
C ARG A 64 11.97 -10.85 16.15
N PHE A 65 10.88 -10.10 16.23
CA PHE A 65 10.93 -8.68 16.57
C PHE A 65 11.54 -8.42 17.96
N VAL A 66 11.25 -9.30 18.92
CA VAL A 66 11.66 -9.13 20.32
C VAL A 66 13.06 -9.69 20.57
N ASN A 67 13.39 -10.85 19.98
CA ASN A 67 14.60 -11.60 20.32
C ASN A 67 15.68 -11.59 19.23
N GLU A 68 15.32 -11.59 17.94
CA GLU A 68 16.33 -11.59 16.86
C GLU A 68 16.82 -10.17 16.54
N MET A 69 15.92 -9.18 16.51
CA MET A 69 16.27 -7.81 16.15
C MET A 69 17.09 -7.12 17.26
N GLN A 70 18.17 -6.45 16.86
CA GLN A 70 19.13 -5.82 17.75
C GLN A 70 19.37 -4.35 17.39
N LYS A 71 19.92 -3.59 18.35
CA LYS A 71 20.41 -2.23 18.10
C LYS A 71 21.47 -2.26 17.00
N GLY A 72 21.37 -1.35 16.04
CA GLY A 72 22.28 -1.28 14.89
C GLY A 72 21.82 -2.09 13.68
N ASP A 73 20.76 -2.89 13.77
CA ASP A 73 20.16 -3.53 12.59
C ASP A 73 19.44 -2.50 11.72
N TRP A 74 19.28 -2.84 10.43
CA TRP A 74 18.47 -2.06 9.50
C TRP A 74 16.98 -2.36 9.70
N ALA A 75 16.21 -1.32 10.02
CA ALA A 75 14.77 -1.31 9.92
C ALA A 75 14.35 -0.76 8.55
N ILE A 76 13.40 -1.44 7.90
CA ILE A 76 12.86 -1.07 6.59
C ILE A 76 11.35 -1.12 6.70
N THR A 77 10.64 -0.08 6.27
CA THR A 77 9.18 -0.06 6.14
C THR A 77 8.75 0.50 4.79
N TYR A 78 7.54 0.19 4.34
CA TYR A 78 7.02 0.54 3.02
C TYR A 78 5.73 1.33 3.12
N SER A 79 5.63 2.42 2.36
CA SER A 79 4.40 3.17 2.14
C SER A 79 3.74 2.68 0.85
N PRO A 80 2.59 1.97 0.90
CA PRO A 80 1.85 1.60 -0.31
C PRO A 80 1.37 2.82 -1.10
N SER A 81 0.98 3.89 -0.37
CA SER A 81 0.42 5.11 -0.95
C SER A 81 1.47 5.92 -1.71
N ASN A 82 2.67 6.06 -1.15
CA ASN A 82 3.75 6.83 -1.78
C ASN A 82 4.70 5.95 -2.63
N ARG A 83 4.58 4.62 -2.49
CA ARG A 83 5.44 3.63 -3.13
C ARG A 83 6.92 3.86 -2.81
N THR A 84 7.19 4.24 -1.56
CA THR A 84 8.54 4.52 -1.04
C THR A 84 8.87 3.63 0.14
N TYR A 85 10.15 3.35 0.30
CA TYR A 85 10.71 2.67 1.47
C TYR A 85 11.39 3.70 2.38
N LEU A 86 11.15 3.57 3.67
CA LEU A 86 11.91 4.25 4.71
C LEU A 86 12.88 3.27 5.33
N ILE A 87 14.12 3.71 5.53
CA ILE A 87 15.22 2.90 6.07
C ILE A 87 15.90 3.63 7.20
N GLY A 88 16.21 2.89 8.26
CA GLY A 88 16.84 3.46 9.44
C GLY A 88 17.54 2.40 10.28
N LYS A 89 18.27 2.85 11.29
CA LYS A 89 18.94 1.97 12.23
C LYS A 89 18.14 1.83 13.51
N ILE A 90 17.96 0.61 13.98
CA ILE A 90 17.34 0.35 15.29
C ILE A 90 18.21 0.97 16.38
N ALA A 91 17.59 1.79 17.23
CA ALA A 91 18.25 2.58 18.26
C ALA A 91 17.94 2.08 19.69
N SER A 92 16.95 1.20 19.87
CA SER A 92 16.58 0.68 21.19
C SER A 92 16.38 -0.84 21.20
N ASP A 93 16.34 -1.39 22.42
CA ASP A 93 15.73 -2.68 22.66
C ASP A 93 14.20 -2.56 22.46
N PHE A 94 13.46 -3.67 22.50
CA PHE A 94 12.01 -3.56 22.40
C PHE A 94 11.43 -2.85 23.63
N GLU A 95 10.36 -2.09 23.41
CA GLU A 95 9.61 -1.35 24.40
C GLU A 95 8.13 -1.75 24.28
N PHE A 96 7.46 -1.94 25.42
CA PHE A 96 6.01 -2.16 25.47
C PHE A 96 5.30 -0.83 25.75
N HIS A 97 4.33 -0.49 24.91
CA HIS A 97 3.56 0.76 24.97
C HIS A 97 2.07 0.44 25.10
N ALA A 98 1.56 0.44 26.34
CA ALA A 98 0.15 0.18 26.61
C ALA A 98 -0.76 1.23 25.95
N GLU A 99 -0.29 2.48 25.89
CA GLU A 99 -0.95 3.62 25.28
C GLU A 99 -1.09 3.53 23.76
N TRP A 100 -0.35 2.63 23.09
CA TRP A 100 -0.39 2.42 21.64
C TRP A 100 -1.02 1.09 21.23
N LEU A 101 -1.67 0.39 22.17
CA LEU A 101 -2.32 -0.90 21.89
C LEU A 101 -3.45 -0.78 20.88
N GLU A 102 -4.27 0.27 20.98
CA GLU A 102 -5.38 0.51 20.05
C GLU A 102 -4.90 0.89 18.65
N ASP A 103 -3.74 1.55 18.57
CA ASP A 103 -3.08 1.90 17.31
C ASP A 103 -2.39 0.69 16.64
N GLY A 104 -2.38 -0.49 17.28
CA GLY A 104 -1.63 -1.64 16.79
C GLY A 104 -0.11 -1.44 16.83
N MET A 105 0.38 -0.66 17.79
CA MET A 105 1.81 -0.33 17.95
C MET A 105 2.35 -0.68 19.35
N GLY A 106 1.66 -1.55 20.08
CA GLY A 106 2.00 -1.84 21.49
C GLY A 106 3.36 -2.50 21.73
N ILE A 107 3.98 -3.09 20.70
CA ILE A 107 5.36 -3.61 20.77
C ILE A 107 6.19 -2.78 19.79
N ALA A 108 7.10 -1.94 20.30
CA ALA A 108 7.84 -0.99 19.48
C ALA A 108 9.35 -1.04 19.72
N ARG A 109 10.10 -0.47 18.77
CA ARG A 109 11.52 -0.16 18.87
C ARG A 109 11.76 1.22 18.29
N LYS A 110 12.58 2.03 18.96
CA LYS A 110 13.07 3.30 18.41
C LYS A 110 13.97 3.04 17.21
N VAL A 111 13.82 3.86 16.19
CA VAL A 111 14.60 3.81 14.96
C VAL A 111 15.07 5.21 14.64
N LYS A 112 16.34 5.32 14.26
CA LYS A 112 16.87 6.53 13.63
C LYS A 112 16.70 6.39 12.13
N TRP A 113 15.69 7.02 11.57
CA TRP A 113 15.43 6.99 10.13
C TRP A 113 16.46 7.81 9.36
N ASN A 114 16.78 7.35 8.15
CA ASN A 114 17.54 8.13 7.18
C ASN A 114 16.68 9.30 6.69
N ALA A 115 17.32 10.39 6.26
CA ALA A 115 16.61 11.57 5.78
C ALA A 115 15.89 11.34 4.44
N GLU A 116 16.43 10.46 3.59
CA GLU A 116 15.90 10.20 2.26
C GLU A 116 15.08 8.92 2.22
N GLU A 117 13.91 9.01 1.59
CA GLU A 117 13.09 7.87 1.22
C GLU A 117 13.57 7.27 -0.12
N ILE A 118 13.46 5.96 -0.25
CA ILE A 118 13.85 5.24 -1.46
C ILE A 118 12.62 4.91 -2.28
N LYS A 119 12.62 5.29 -3.56
CA LYS A 119 11.52 4.99 -4.47
C LYS A 119 11.53 3.51 -4.82
N ARG A 120 10.41 2.80 -4.59
CA ARG A 120 10.24 1.41 -5.02
C ARG A 120 10.60 1.24 -6.48
N ASP A 121 10.17 2.19 -7.31
CA ASP A 121 10.29 2.12 -8.77
C ASP A 121 11.72 2.36 -9.29
N SER A 122 12.67 2.72 -8.41
CA SER A 122 14.10 2.77 -8.76
C SER A 122 14.84 1.45 -8.53
N LEU A 123 14.22 0.51 -7.81
CA LEU A 123 14.81 -0.76 -7.41
C LEU A 123 14.69 -1.82 -8.51
N SER A 124 15.61 -2.78 -8.48
CA SER A 124 15.58 -3.98 -9.33
C SER A 124 14.37 -4.86 -9.06
N ASP A 125 13.96 -5.64 -10.06
CA ASP A 125 12.84 -6.58 -9.94
C ASP A 125 13.09 -7.63 -8.85
N ALA A 126 14.33 -8.12 -8.75
CA ALA A 126 14.74 -9.04 -7.70
C ALA A 126 14.47 -8.47 -6.30
N THR A 127 14.90 -7.24 -6.03
CA THR A 127 14.68 -6.58 -4.74
C THR A 127 13.19 -6.29 -4.50
N ARG A 128 12.45 -5.83 -5.52
CA ARG A 128 11.02 -5.55 -5.39
C ARG A 128 10.21 -6.80 -5.04
N ASN A 129 10.53 -7.94 -5.64
CA ASN A 129 9.86 -9.21 -5.37
C ASN A 129 10.13 -9.69 -3.94
N THR A 130 11.37 -9.57 -3.46
CA THR A 130 11.74 -9.93 -2.09
C THR A 130 11.09 -9.05 -1.04
N LEU A 131 10.97 -7.75 -1.29
CA LEU A 131 10.28 -6.83 -0.38
C LEU A 131 8.75 -6.99 -0.42
N GLY A 132 8.22 -7.74 -1.38
CA GLY A 132 6.81 -8.03 -1.61
C GLY A 132 6.22 -9.19 -0.78
N SER A 133 6.81 -9.58 0.36
CA SER A 133 6.16 -10.55 1.27
C SER A 133 5.03 -9.89 2.07
N THR A 134 3.95 -10.60 2.39
CA THR A 134 2.82 -10.12 3.24
C THR A 134 3.08 -10.22 4.73
N LEU A 135 4.20 -10.80 5.16
CA LEU A 135 4.58 -10.86 6.57
C LEU A 135 4.82 -9.45 7.14
N THR A 136 4.34 -9.23 8.37
CA THR A 136 4.60 -8.01 9.14
C THR A 136 6.09 -7.88 9.47
N VAL A 137 6.74 -8.98 9.87
CA VAL A 137 8.17 -8.99 10.23
C VAL A 137 8.87 -10.12 9.49
N PHE A 138 9.84 -9.76 8.65
CA PHE A 138 10.69 -10.73 7.96
C PHE A 138 12.08 -10.17 7.69
N GLN A 139 13.05 -11.07 7.57
CA GLN A 139 14.42 -10.71 7.23
C GLN A 139 14.53 -10.44 5.74
N VAL A 140 15.17 -9.33 5.41
CA VAL A 140 15.47 -8.97 4.02
C VAL A 140 16.86 -9.51 3.70
N PRO A 141 17.05 -10.26 2.61
CA PRO A 141 18.35 -10.73 2.14
C PRO A 141 19.34 -9.60 1.90
N ASP A 142 20.63 -9.90 2.07
CA ASP A 142 21.71 -8.92 2.01
C ASP A 142 21.79 -8.17 0.68
N PHE A 143 21.50 -8.83 -0.45
CA PHE A 143 21.53 -8.17 -1.76
C PHE A 143 20.50 -7.04 -1.84
N ALA A 144 19.29 -7.25 -1.31
CA ALA A 144 18.22 -6.26 -1.30
C ALA A 144 18.53 -5.13 -0.30
N VAL A 145 19.09 -5.45 0.87
CA VAL A 145 19.57 -4.44 1.83
C VAL A 145 20.69 -3.60 1.21
N ASN A 146 21.63 -4.21 0.49
CA ASN A 146 22.73 -3.51 -0.18
C ASN A 146 22.24 -2.59 -1.30
N GLU A 147 21.26 -3.01 -2.10
CA GLU A 147 20.66 -2.13 -3.11
C GLU A 147 19.98 -0.93 -2.44
N LEU A 148 19.20 -1.17 -1.39
CA LEU A 148 18.51 -0.13 -0.67
C LEU A 148 19.47 0.87 0.00
N VAL A 149 20.51 0.38 0.69
CA VAL A 149 21.42 1.24 1.48
C VAL A 149 22.50 1.89 0.62
N GLN A 150 23.00 1.19 -0.40
CA GLN A 150 24.18 1.60 -1.17
C GLN A 150 23.87 1.90 -2.65
N GLY A 151 22.64 1.70 -3.11
CA GLY A 151 22.28 1.83 -4.53
C GLY A 151 22.91 0.75 -5.43
N LYS A 152 23.52 -0.29 -4.84
CA LYS A 152 24.20 -1.37 -5.59
C LYS A 152 23.17 -2.39 -6.07
N LYS A 153 22.75 -2.25 -7.33
CA LYS A 153 21.88 -3.23 -7.98
C LYS A 153 22.56 -4.60 -8.02
N PRO A 154 21.80 -5.70 -7.85
CA PRO A 154 22.34 -7.04 -8.02
C PRO A 154 22.94 -7.22 -9.42
N VAL A 155 24.06 -7.93 -9.51
CA VAL A 155 24.87 -8.10 -10.75
C VAL A 155 24.16 -9.00 -11.78
N SER A 156 23.03 -9.62 -11.42
CA SER A 156 22.20 -10.45 -12.29
C SER A 156 20.74 -10.39 -11.84
N ASP A 157 19.80 -10.30 -12.79
CA ASP A 157 18.35 -10.48 -12.58
C ASP A 157 17.97 -11.95 -12.28
N VAL A 158 18.95 -12.85 -12.14
CA VAL A 158 18.71 -14.17 -11.56
C VAL A 158 18.28 -13.93 -10.12
N VAL A 159 16.96 -14.04 -9.89
CA VAL A 159 16.34 -14.13 -8.58
C VAL A 159 17.17 -15.12 -7.78
N PRO A 160 17.96 -14.68 -6.78
CA PRO A 160 18.57 -15.64 -5.89
C PRO A 160 17.40 -16.41 -5.31
N GLU A 161 17.41 -17.75 -5.41
CA GLU A 161 16.54 -18.55 -4.57
C GLU A 161 16.73 -18.01 -3.17
N VAL A 162 15.68 -17.37 -2.64
CA VAL A 162 15.70 -16.94 -1.24
C VAL A 162 15.99 -18.22 -0.49
N PRO A 163 17.12 -18.33 0.23
CA PRO A 163 17.41 -19.53 0.96
C PRO A 163 16.22 -19.73 1.88
N VAL A 164 15.45 -20.78 1.61
CA VAL A 164 14.54 -21.39 2.56
C VAL A 164 15.50 -21.92 3.62
N SER A 165 15.82 -21.07 4.61
CA SER A 165 16.77 -21.41 5.66
C SER A 165 16.08 -22.45 6.53
N GLY A 166 16.27 -23.71 6.12
CA GLY A 166 15.66 -24.89 6.70
C GLY A 166 15.74 -24.90 8.23
N GLY A 167 14.61 -24.60 8.84
CA GLY A 167 14.27 -24.92 10.21
C GLY A 167 12.79 -25.31 10.23
N GLU A 168 12.42 -26.29 11.05
CA GLU A 168 11.07 -26.83 11.14
C GLU A 168 10.00 -25.81 11.63
N ASP A 169 10.42 -24.59 11.97
CA ASP A 169 9.60 -23.46 12.46
C ASP A 169 9.62 -22.22 11.53
N GLU A 170 9.80 -22.40 10.22
CA GLU A 170 9.72 -21.27 9.29
C GLU A 170 8.35 -20.57 9.36
N VAL A 171 8.38 -19.24 9.40
CA VAL A 171 7.19 -18.40 9.25
C VAL A 171 6.72 -18.57 7.82
N VAL A 172 5.80 -19.50 7.60
CA VAL A 172 5.23 -19.73 6.28
C VAL A 172 4.45 -18.47 5.90
N SER A 173 5.02 -17.69 4.97
CA SER A 173 4.27 -16.64 4.30
C SER A 173 3.11 -17.29 3.54
N ASN A 174 1.99 -16.59 3.37
CA ASN A 174 0.90 -17.14 2.58
C ASN A 174 1.25 -16.92 1.10
N PRO A 175 1.64 -17.95 0.33
CA PRO A 175 2.17 -17.75 -1.02
C PRO A 175 1.10 -17.15 -1.96
N LEU A 176 -0.18 -17.46 -1.72
CA LEU A 176 -1.29 -16.89 -2.48
C LEU A 176 -1.42 -15.39 -2.21
N ARG A 177 -1.40 -14.97 -0.95
CA ARG A 177 -1.47 -13.54 -0.60
C ARG A 177 -0.24 -12.76 -1.06
N ASP A 178 0.94 -13.37 -0.97
CA ASP A 178 2.17 -12.79 -1.51
C ASP A 178 2.04 -12.60 -3.02
N MET A 179 1.54 -13.61 -3.74
CA MET A 179 1.27 -13.51 -5.18
C MET A 179 0.23 -12.42 -5.50
N GLU A 180 -0.87 -12.33 -4.75
CA GLU A 180 -1.88 -11.28 -4.92
C GLU A 180 -1.28 -9.88 -4.76
N MET A 181 -0.45 -9.67 -3.74
CA MET A 181 0.17 -8.37 -3.48
C MET A 181 1.23 -8.02 -4.53
N ILE A 182 2.05 -8.98 -4.96
CA ILE A 182 3.00 -8.82 -6.05
C ILE A 182 2.26 -8.48 -7.35
N ALA A 183 1.16 -9.18 -7.65
CA ALA A 183 0.33 -8.89 -8.81
C ALA A 183 -0.28 -7.49 -8.72
N PHE A 184 -0.85 -7.11 -7.58
CA PHE A 184 -1.43 -5.78 -7.36
C PHE A 184 -0.41 -4.66 -7.57
N GLU A 185 0.81 -4.81 -7.06
CA GLU A 185 1.91 -3.88 -7.30
C GLU A 185 2.38 -3.89 -8.76
N GLY A 186 2.37 -5.04 -9.44
CA GLY A 186 2.65 -5.13 -10.88
C GLY A 186 1.61 -4.40 -11.73
N ILE A 187 0.33 -4.39 -11.32
CA ILE A 187 -0.73 -3.61 -11.99
C ILE A 187 -0.48 -2.12 -11.79
N LYS A 188 -0.13 -1.69 -10.57
CA LYS A 188 0.28 -0.29 -10.31
C LYS A 188 1.44 0.13 -11.21
N ASP A 189 2.46 -0.72 -11.37
CA ASP A 189 3.61 -0.47 -12.25
C ASP A 189 3.19 -0.27 -13.70
N ARG A 190 2.22 -1.06 -14.17
CA ARG A 190 1.68 -0.95 -15.52
C ARG A 190 0.91 0.36 -15.71
N ILE A 191 0.03 0.68 -14.77
CA ILE A 191 -0.78 1.92 -14.82
C ILE A 191 0.11 3.16 -14.74
N ASN A 192 1.14 3.17 -13.89
CA ASN A 192 2.06 4.31 -13.76
C ASN A 192 2.96 4.58 -14.98
N ARG A 193 3.01 3.65 -15.95
CA ARG A 193 3.75 3.82 -17.21
C ARG A 193 2.89 4.42 -18.31
N LEU A 194 1.58 4.55 -18.09
CA LEU A 194 0.68 5.17 -19.06
C LEU A 194 1.00 6.66 -19.19
N ASP A 195 0.80 7.20 -20.39
CA ASP A 195 0.82 8.63 -20.60
C ASP A 195 -0.41 9.31 -19.96
N TRP A 196 -0.38 10.64 -19.85
CA TRP A 196 -1.41 11.39 -19.11
C TRP A 196 -2.80 11.24 -19.72
N ASP A 197 -2.91 11.14 -21.05
CA ASP A 197 -4.14 10.93 -21.81
C ASP A 197 -4.61 9.47 -21.74
N GLU A 198 -3.69 8.51 -21.79
CA GLU A 198 -3.99 7.10 -21.53
C GLU A 198 -4.56 6.89 -20.12
N MET A 199 -4.03 7.59 -19.11
CA MET A 199 -4.56 7.55 -17.75
C MET A 199 -6.00 8.07 -17.67
N GLN A 200 -6.32 9.17 -18.37
CA GLN A 200 -7.69 9.68 -18.45
C GLN A 200 -8.63 8.65 -19.09
N ASN A 201 -8.18 8.02 -20.19
CA ASN A 201 -8.94 6.97 -20.85
C ASN A 201 -9.14 5.73 -19.97
N LEU A 202 -8.14 5.35 -19.17
CA LEU A 202 -8.24 4.26 -18.19
C LEU A 202 -9.31 4.57 -17.14
N VAL A 203 -9.27 5.75 -16.52
CA VAL A 203 -10.27 6.17 -15.53
C VAL A 203 -11.67 6.20 -16.16
N ALA A 204 -11.78 6.73 -17.38
CA ALA A 204 -13.05 6.75 -18.11
C ALA A 204 -13.57 5.33 -18.39
N GLY A 205 -12.70 4.39 -18.74
CA GLY A 205 -13.03 2.98 -18.96
C GLY A 205 -13.49 2.25 -17.70
N VAL A 206 -12.84 2.54 -16.56
CA VAL A 206 -13.28 2.01 -15.25
C VAL A 206 -14.65 2.55 -14.86
N LEU A 207 -14.95 3.82 -15.13
CA LEU A 207 -16.30 4.35 -14.90
C LEU A 207 -17.33 3.75 -15.86
N ARG A 208 -16.95 3.45 -17.11
CA ARG A 208 -17.83 2.75 -18.06
C ARG A 208 -18.18 1.34 -17.61
N SER A 209 -17.22 0.59 -17.07
CA SER A 209 -17.48 -0.74 -16.55
C SER A 209 -18.38 -0.75 -15.31
N MET A 210 -18.48 0.38 -14.60
CA MET A 210 -19.45 0.62 -13.52
C MET A 210 -20.84 1.06 -14.02
N GLY A 211 -21.07 1.12 -15.34
CA GLY A 211 -22.37 1.45 -15.94
C GLY A 211 -22.58 2.94 -16.28
N TYR A 212 -21.56 3.78 -16.11
CA TYR A 212 -21.65 5.18 -16.56
C TYR A 212 -21.32 5.31 -18.04
N LYS A 213 -21.84 6.35 -18.68
CA LYS A 213 -21.32 6.83 -19.95
C LYS A 213 -20.37 7.98 -19.70
N THR A 214 -19.20 7.92 -20.33
CA THR A 214 -18.12 8.89 -20.11
C THR A 214 -17.84 9.72 -21.34
N GLN A 215 -17.51 11.00 -21.12
CA GLN A 215 -16.98 11.92 -22.11
C GLN A 215 -15.62 12.42 -21.62
N VAL A 216 -14.56 12.15 -22.38
CA VAL A 216 -13.21 12.65 -22.10
C VAL A 216 -13.02 13.99 -22.81
N SER A 217 -12.52 15.00 -22.11
CA SER A 217 -12.26 16.32 -22.67
C SER A 217 -11.09 16.28 -23.67
N PRO A 218 -11.13 17.05 -24.77
CA PRO A 218 -10.00 17.17 -25.69
C PRO A 218 -8.79 17.82 -25.03
N ALA A 219 -7.58 17.44 -25.47
CA ALA A 219 -6.34 18.05 -25.00
C ALA A 219 -6.34 19.59 -25.18
N GLY A 220 -6.08 20.34 -24.10
CA GLY A 220 -5.90 21.80 -24.15
C GLY A 220 -6.59 22.57 -23.03
N ALA A 221 -7.48 23.50 -23.40
CA ALA A 221 -8.09 24.49 -22.50
C ALA A 221 -9.18 23.88 -21.61
N ASP A 222 -8.77 22.95 -20.75
CA ASP A 222 -9.71 22.32 -19.83
C ASP A 222 -10.05 23.24 -18.67
N ARG A 223 -11.36 23.43 -18.46
CA ARG A 223 -11.94 24.20 -17.35
C ARG A 223 -11.88 23.40 -16.04
N GLY A 224 -10.77 22.68 -15.81
CA GLY A 224 -10.57 21.77 -14.68
C GLY A 224 -11.58 20.62 -14.67
N LYS A 225 -11.77 19.95 -15.81
CA LYS A 225 -12.56 18.71 -15.92
C LYS A 225 -12.01 17.84 -17.04
N ASP A 226 -11.47 16.69 -16.69
CA ASP A 226 -10.89 15.77 -17.67
C ASP A 226 -11.95 14.80 -18.20
N ILE A 227 -12.90 14.39 -17.35
CA ILE A 227 -13.96 13.44 -17.71
C ILE A 227 -15.29 13.91 -17.12
N ILE A 228 -16.37 13.73 -17.87
CA ILE A 228 -17.74 13.77 -17.35
C ILE A 228 -18.31 12.36 -17.44
N ALA A 229 -18.83 11.85 -16.33
CA ALA A 229 -19.52 10.57 -16.27
C ALA A 229 -20.97 10.77 -15.80
N SER A 230 -21.91 10.09 -16.45
CA SER A 230 -23.34 10.17 -16.11
C SER A 230 -24.07 8.92 -16.63
N PRO A 231 -25.24 8.55 -16.09
CA PRO A 231 -26.00 7.40 -16.59
C PRO A 231 -26.40 7.55 -18.07
N ASP A 232 -26.79 8.75 -18.46
CA ASP A 232 -27.29 9.07 -19.80
C ASP A 232 -26.17 9.41 -20.79
N GLY A 233 -25.01 9.86 -20.30
CA GLY A 233 -23.86 10.31 -21.08
C GLY A 233 -23.92 11.77 -21.48
N PHE A 234 -24.98 12.49 -21.13
CA PHE A 234 -25.13 13.91 -21.41
C PHE A 234 -25.00 14.76 -20.14
N GLY A 235 -25.13 14.13 -18.97
CA GLY A 235 -25.14 14.82 -17.68
C GLY A 235 -26.47 15.52 -17.40
N PHE A 236 -27.56 15.11 -18.04
CA PHE A 236 -28.90 15.58 -17.68
C PHE A 236 -29.46 14.79 -16.51
N GLU A 237 -29.10 13.51 -16.43
CA GLU A 237 -29.45 12.64 -15.32
C GLU A 237 -28.39 12.64 -14.21
N ASN A 238 -28.86 12.58 -12.98
CA ASN A 238 -28.02 12.44 -11.81
C ASN A 238 -27.70 10.95 -11.52
N PRO A 239 -26.50 10.64 -10.99
CA PRO A 239 -25.44 11.59 -10.66
C PRO A 239 -24.62 12.00 -11.90
N ARG A 240 -24.41 13.31 -12.06
CA ARG A 240 -23.41 13.85 -12.99
C ARG A 240 -22.07 13.98 -12.26
N ILE A 241 -21.14 13.11 -12.60
CA ILE A 241 -19.82 13.04 -11.97
C ILE A 241 -18.82 13.80 -12.83
N ILE A 242 -18.19 14.81 -12.26
CA ILE A 242 -17.08 15.52 -12.87
C ILE A 242 -15.79 14.94 -12.32
N VAL A 243 -14.86 14.59 -13.21
CA VAL A 243 -13.61 13.92 -12.86
C VAL A 243 -12.42 14.79 -13.21
N GLU A 244 -11.46 14.87 -12.30
CA GLU A 244 -10.12 15.38 -12.55
C GLU A 244 -9.10 14.25 -12.34
N VAL A 245 -8.15 14.12 -13.25
CA VAL A 245 -7.12 13.09 -13.26
C VAL A 245 -5.75 13.77 -13.26
N LYS A 246 -5.00 13.57 -12.18
CA LYS A 246 -3.61 14.05 -12.06
C LYS A 246 -2.64 12.87 -12.08
N HIS A 247 -2.06 12.64 -13.26
CA HIS A 247 -0.98 11.68 -13.42
C HIS A 247 0.40 12.33 -13.22
N ARG A 248 0.82 12.43 -11.96
CA ARG A 248 2.13 12.94 -11.55
C ARG A 248 2.53 12.38 -10.20
N ARG A 249 3.80 12.60 -9.83
CA ARG A 249 4.37 12.10 -8.56
C ARG A 249 4.01 12.93 -7.35
N GLU A 250 3.75 14.22 -7.53
CA GLU A 250 3.45 15.14 -6.44
C GLU A 250 2.10 14.81 -5.81
N GLN A 251 2.02 14.84 -4.48
CA GLN A 251 0.76 14.73 -3.77
C GLN A 251 -0.13 15.95 -4.01
N MET A 252 -1.44 15.72 -4.07
CA MET A 252 -2.38 16.82 -4.26
C MET A 252 -2.58 17.61 -2.95
N SER A 253 -2.62 18.94 -3.08
CA SER A 253 -2.77 19.87 -1.96
C SER A 253 -4.23 20.27 -1.75
N SER A 254 -4.55 20.79 -0.55
CA SER A 254 -5.88 21.32 -0.25
C SER A 254 -6.29 22.46 -1.20
N GLN A 255 -5.33 23.25 -1.69
CA GLN A 255 -5.59 24.29 -2.68
C GLN A 255 -6.08 23.72 -4.02
N GLN A 256 -5.51 22.61 -4.46
CA GLN A 256 -5.92 21.95 -5.71
C GLN A 256 -7.33 21.38 -5.59
N ILE A 257 -7.65 20.76 -4.43
CA ILE A 257 -8.99 20.27 -4.14
C ILE A 257 -10.02 21.42 -4.11
N ARG A 258 -9.75 22.53 -3.41
CA ARG A 258 -10.63 23.70 -3.42
C ARG A 258 -10.84 24.27 -4.82
N SER A 259 -9.78 24.34 -5.63
CA SER A 259 -9.85 24.85 -7.00
C SER A 259 -10.76 23.99 -7.88
N PHE A 260 -10.67 22.66 -7.72
CA PHE A 260 -11.54 21.73 -8.42
C PHE A 260 -13.01 21.89 -8.01
N ILE A 261 -13.30 21.99 -6.71
CA ILE A 261 -14.67 22.15 -6.17
C ILE A 261 -15.29 23.48 -6.60
N GLY A 262 -14.51 24.57 -6.57
CA GLY A 262 -15.01 25.94 -6.79
C GLY A 262 -15.67 26.17 -8.15
N GLY A 263 -15.42 25.29 -9.14
CA GLY A 263 -16.01 25.37 -10.48
C GLY A 263 -17.16 24.40 -10.73
N ARG A 264 -17.80 23.83 -9.70
CA ARG A 264 -18.84 22.78 -9.84
C ARG A 264 -20.24 23.29 -9.51
N HIS A 265 -21.26 22.71 -10.14
CA HIS A 265 -22.66 22.93 -9.78
C HIS A 265 -23.02 22.16 -8.50
N LYS A 266 -23.99 22.68 -7.73
CA LYS A 266 -24.45 22.06 -6.46
C LYS A 266 -24.88 20.59 -6.59
N ASP A 267 -25.39 20.21 -7.77
CA ASP A 267 -25.91 18.86 -8.03
C ASP A 267 -24.85 17.93 -8.64
N ASP A 268 -23.70 18.47 -9.04
CA ASP A 268 -22.57 17.67 -9.52
C ASP A 268 -22.06 16.76 -8.38
N ARG A 269 -21.30 15.74 -8.75
CA ARG A 269 -20.48 14.93 -7.84
C ARG A 269 -19.05 15.00 -8.33
N GLY A 270 -18.10 15.00 -7.41
CA GLY A 270 -16.68 15.06 -7.75
C GLY A 270 -16.02 13.69 -7.64
N LEU A 271 -15.17 13.37 -8.61
CA LEU A 271 -14.15 12.33 -8.47
C LEU A 271 -12.79 12.94 -8.79
N TYR A 272 -11.85 12.88 -7.84
CA TYR A 272 -10.50 13.36 -8.08
C TYR A 272 -9.54 12.17 -8.02
N VAL A 273 -8.87 11.88 -9.13
CA VAL A 273 -7.91 10.78 -9.25
C VAL A 273 -6.49 11.33 -9.23
N SER A 274 -5.62 10.79 -8.37
CA SER A 274 -4.22 11.18 -8.30
C SER A 274 -3.32 9.95 -8.13
N THR A 275 -2.40 9.74 -9.06
CA THR A 275 -1.39 8.66 -8.93
C THR A 275 -0.30 8.98 -7.90
N GLY A 276 -0.10 10.28 -7.61
CA GLY A 276 0.84 10.75 -6.58
C GLY A 276 0.21 10.82 -5.18
N GLY A 277 -1.07 10.51 -5.05
CA GLY A 277 -1.80 10.56 -3.77
C GLY A 277 -2.24 11.98 -3.36
N PHE A 278 -2.61 12.11 -2.08
CA PHE A 278 -3.20 13.31 -1.48
C PHE A 278 -2.59 13.59 -0.11
N SER A 279 -2.31 14.86 0.16
CA SER A 279 -1.93 15.32 1.50
C SER A 279 -3.08 15.15 2.51
N LYS A 280 -2.76 15.11 3.82
CA LYS A 280 -3.76 15.05 4.90
C LYS A 280 -4.76 16.20 4.81
N ASP A 281 -4.28 17.41 4.55
CA ASP A 281 -5.12 18.59 4.40
C ASP A 281 -6.03 18.52 3.16
N ALA A 282 -5.56 17.89 2.07
CA ALA A 282 -6.39 17.67 0.89
C ALA A 282 -7.55 16.71 1.16
N ARG A 283 -7.31 15.65 1.95
CA ARG A 283 -8.38 14.73 2.39
C ARG A 283 -9.38 15.45 3.26
N TYR A 284 -8.91 16.20 4.26
CA TYR A 284 -9.77 16.99 5.14
C TYR A 284 -10.61 18.02 4.36
N GLU A 285 -10.04 18.66 3.34
CA GLU A 285 -10.79 19.57 2.47
C GLU A 285 -11.86 18.87 1.63
N ALA A 286 -11.59 17.65 1.14
CA ALA A 286 -12.57 16.88 0.39
C ALA A 286 -13.75 16.45 1.28
N ASP A 287 -13.48 15.99 2.51
CA ASP A 287 -14.49 15.52 3.45
C ASP A 287 -15.49 16.62 3.87
N ARG A 288 -15.02 17.88 3.93
CA ARG A 288 -15.84 19.04 4.28
C ARG A 288 -16.45 19.77 3.07
N SER A 289 -16.26 19.24 1.87
CA SER A 289 -16.75 19.83 0.63
C SER A 289 -18.28 19.92 0.65
N THR A 290 -18.83 21.03 0.15
CA THR A 290 -20.29 21.21 -0.01
C THR A 290 -20.88 20.28 -1.07
N ILE A 291 -20.04 19.83 -2.00
CA ILE A 291 -20.40 18.86 -3.05
C ILE A 291 -19.73 17.53 -2.70
N PRO A 292 -20.44 16.39 -2.73
CA PRO A 292 -19.81 15.11 -2.45
C PRO A 292 -18.64 14.85 -3.41
N LEU A 293 -17.46 14.62 -2.83
CA LEU A 293 -16.20 14.42 -3.52
C LEU A 293 -15.54 13.12 -3.05
N THR A 294 -15.28 12.22 -3.99
CA THR A 294 -14.47 11.03 -3.73
C THR A 294 -13.05 11.25 -4.25
N LEU A 295 -12.06 10.83 -3.47
CA LEU A 295 -10.66 10.85 -3.88
C LEU A 295 -10.20 9.42 -4.21
N TRP A 296 -9.64 9.21 -5.40
CA TRP A 296 -9.00 7.96 -5.78
C TRP A 296 -7.49 8.12 -5.87
N THR A 297 -6.79 7.35 -5.06
CA THR A 297 -5.36 7.10 -5.23
C THR A 297 -5.13 6.06 -6.33
N LEU A 298 -3.86 5.80 -6.67
CA LEU A 298 -3.51 4.69 -7.56
C LEU A 298 -4.04 3.33 -7.03
N ASP A 299 -4.00 3.11 -5.71
CA ASP A 299 -4.52 1.90 -5.08
C ASP A 299 -6.02 1.75 -5.31
N ASP A 300 -6.77 2.85 -5.15
CA ASP A 300 -8.23 2.86 -5.37
C ASP A 300 -8.57 2.59 -6.84
N LEU A 301 -7.82 3.20 -7.76
CA LEU A 301 -7.98 2.96 -9.20
C LEU A 301 -7.71 1.50 -9.58
N VAL A 302 -6.64 0.88 -9.04
CA VAL A 302 -6.34 -0.53 -9.29
C VAL A 302 -7.46 -1.43 -8.75
N ARG A 303 -7.95 -1.18 -7.53
CA ARG A 303 -9.07 -1.95 -6.95
C ARG A 303 -10.31 -1.85 -7.84
N ALA A 304 -10.71 -0.62 -8.19
CA ALA A 304 -11.84 -0.37 -9.06
C ALA A 304 -11.70 -1.06 -10.43
N LEU A 305 -10.50 -1.02 -11.02
CA LEU A 305 -10.20 -1.72 -12.27
C LEU A 305 -10.34 -3.23 -12.13
N VAL A 306 -9.72 -3.84 -11.11
CA VAL A 306 -9.72 -5.30 -10.90
C VAL A 306 -11.14 -5.81 -10.62
N GLU A 307 -11.89 -5.12 -9.76
CA GLU A 307 -13.28 -5.47 -9.41
C GLU A 307 -14.21 -5.48 -10.63
N ASN A 308 -13.97 -4.58 -11.59
CA ASN A 308 -14.83 -4.43 -12.75
C ASN A 308 -14.21 -4.95 -14.06
N TYR A 309 -13.04 -5.60 -14.00
CA TYR A 309 -12.19 -5.89 -15.17
C TYR A 309 -12.91 -6.72 -16.25
N GLU A 310 -13.83 -7.59 -15.85
CA GLU A 310 -14.62 -8.39 -16.79
C GLU A 310 -15.49 -7.50 -17.70
N GLN A 311 -16.08 -6.43 -17.15
CA GLN A 311 -16.97 -5.50 -17.85
C GLN A 311 -16.26 -4.34 -18.56
N VAL A 312 -14.95 -4.24 -18.39
CA VAL A 312 -14.14 -3.21 -19.05
C VAL A 312 -14.10 -3.45 -20.56
N ASP A 313 -14.20 -2.36 -21.32
CA ASP A 313 -14.13 -2.37 -22.79
C ASP A 313 -12.75 -2.77 -23.33
N ILE A 314 -12.68 -3.08 -24.62
CA ILE A 314 -11.45 -3.59 -25.28
C ILE A 314 -10.33 -2.54 -25.23
N GLU A 315 -10.64 -1.27 -25.49
CA GLU A 315 -9.66 -0.18 -25.50
C GLU A 315 -8.97 -0.05 -24.15
N THR A 316 -9.75 -0.11 -23.07
CA THR A 316 -9.24 -0.03 -21.70
C THR A 316 -8.46 -1.30 -21.31
N LYS A 317 -8.88 -2.49 -21.77
CA LYS A 317 -8.10 -3.75 -21.61
C LYS A 317 -6.76 -3.71 -22.34
N LEU A 318 -6.64 -2.96 -23.45
CA LEU A 318 -5.38 -2.78 -24.16
C LEU A 318 -4.38 -1.91 -23.38
N LEU A 319 -4.87 -0.90 -22.64
CA LEU A 319 -4.04 -0.08 -21.74
C LEU A 319 -3.43 -0.95 -20.63
N VAL A 320 -4.28 -1.74 -19.96
CA VAL A 320 -3.89 -2.56 -18.80
C VAL A 320 -4.34 -4.02 -19.01
N PRO A 321 -3.58 -4.83 -19.76
CA PRO A 321 -3.94 -6.21 -20.04
C PRO A 321 -3.67 -7.12 -18.84
N LEU A 322 -4.75 -7.57 -18.19
CA LEU A 322 -4.74 -8.54 -17.09
C LEU A 322 -5.25 -9.91 -17.55
N LYS A 323 -4.75 -10.96 -16.90
CA LYS A 323 -5.21 -12.34 -17.05
C LYS A 323 -5.70 -12.85 -15.70
N LYS A 324 -6.86 -13.51 -15.69
CA LYS A 324 -7.42 -14.14 -14.50
C LYS A 324 -6.88 -15.56 -14.36
N THR A 325 -6.38 -15.89 -13.19
CA THR A 325 -5.93 -17.24 -12.81
C THR A 325 -6.84 -17.77 -11.73
N TYR A 326 -7.20 -19.06 -11.80
CA TYR A 326 -8.01 -19.74 -10.79
C TYR A 326 -7.13 -20.73 -10.02
N LEU A 327 -7.20 -20.67 -8.70
CA LEU A 327 -6.45 -21.54 -7.78
C LEU A 327 -7.44 -22.24 -6.83
N PRO A 328 -7.20 -23.50 -6.42
CA PRO A 328 -8.02 -24.17 -5.41
C PRO A 328 -8.03 -23.40 -4.08
N ALA A 329 -9.18 -23.39 -3.41
CA ALA A 329 -9.42 -22.65 -2.16
C ALA A 329 -8.80 -23.32 -0.93
#